data_AF-A0A8J2XQ08-F1
#
_entry.id   AF-A0A8J2XQ08-F1
#
_cell.length_a   1.000
_cell.length_b   1.000
_cell.length_c   1.000
_cell.angle_alpha   90.00
_cell.angle_beta   90.00
_cell.angle_gamma   90.00
#
_symmetry.space_group_name_H-M   'P 1'
#
loop_
_entity.id
_entity.type
_entity.pdbx_description
1 polymer ?
#
loop_
_entity_poly.entity_id
_entity_poly.type
_entity_poly.pdbx_seq_one_letter_code
_entity_poly.pdbx_strand_id
1 'polypeptide(L)'
;MLCLLWLSLVHFPSFGQNREPKIVYIIDSIPIVDDPEEGDDLLPNDISDMTVIKNKDSLKSVGYERFDGVFYIFTKAYRARPDSIKSIPSTNRMPNKDGVLYWQDQPYSGVFINYYLNGNRKAEGRLLKGVIGGMVVDYYPNGQMKTAKEYKAGKPDGPCKEFYPDGSLRGEGRYVEGQEDGVWHTYFPNGKIKLYDIYQHGVLVDSAIRYYSNGTLEEKVMIKGGKAIPDEAHARIDALLTKSAQSYKEDDIKSAIRHVTKAIELDSGCAKCYFSRATLKLNDMQFDEAISDFDKTLAIEPYMETALANRAFARIRKYQFGNDRTILKNKDVTVLGSGKKSDISQEDKEKICGDLQQAVFLGDRAKMVLDALQEYCQKK
;
A
#
# COMPACT_ATOMS: atom_id res chain seq x y z
N MET A 1 28.88 1.45 -7.27
CA MET A 1 28.87 0.19 -8.05
C MET A 1 27.43 0.02 -8.55
N LEU A 2 26.92 0.73 -9.58
CA LEU A 2 27.32 0.78 -11.01
C LEU A 2 27.58 -0.64 -11.54
N CYS A 3 26.93 -1.16 -12.58
CA CYS A 3 26.15 -0.52 -13.63
C CYS A 3 25.34 -1.60 -14.39
N LEU A 4 24.15 -1.24 -14.89
CA LEU A 4 23.50 -1.89 -16.02
C LEU A 4 24.44 -1.83 -17.24
N LEU A 5 24.58 -2.94 -17.96
CA LEU A 5 25.04 -2.92 -19.34
C LEU A 5 24.09 -3.79 -20.18
N TRP A 6 23.31 -3.10 -21.01
CA TRP A 6 22.81 -3.65 -22.25
C TRP A 6 23.99 -4.01 -23.14
N LEU A 7 24.05 -5.25 -23.61
CA LEU A 7 24.87 -5.66 -24.73
C LEU A 7 24.03 -6.55 -25.64
N SER A 8 23.62 -5.96 -26.76
CA SER A 8 23.19 -6.65 -27.95
C SER A 8 24.29 -7.60 -28.41
N LEU A 9 24.02 -8.91 -28.37
CA LEU A 9 24.85 -9.92 -29.01
C LEU A 9 23.98 -10.78 -29.94
N VAL A 10 24.11 -10.44 -31.22
CA VAL A 10 24.30 -11.33 -32.36
C VAL A 10 24.03 -12.82 -32.07
N HIS A 11 23.05 -13.36 -32.79
CA HIS A 11 22.78 -14.78 -32.93
C HIS A 11 24.04 -15.55 -33.34
N PHE A 12 24.48 -16.48 -32.49
CA PHE A 12 25.05 -17.76 -32.93
C PHE A 12 24.54 -18.87 -32.00
N PRO A 13 24.06 -20.00 -32.53
CA PRO A 13 23.34 -21.01 -31.78
C PRO A 13 24.33 -21.92 -31.05
N SER A 14 24.25 -21.95 -29.72
CA SER A 14 24.73 -23.07 -28.91
C SER A 14 23.52 -23.65 -28.20
N PHE A 15 23.00 -24.75 -28.77
CA PHE A 15 21.88 -25.51 -28.23
C PHE A 15 22.26 -26.11 -26.86
N GLY A 16 21.74 -25.49 -25.81
CA GLY A 16 21.76 -25.97 -24.44
C GLY A 16 20.81 -25.08 -23.65
N GLN A 17 19.50 -25.25 -23.86
CA GLN A 17 18.50 -24.53 -23.08
C GLN A 17 18.61 -25.00 -21.61
N ASN A 18 19.28 -24.22 -20.77
CA ASN A 18 19.06 -24.26 -19.33
C ASN A 18 17.62 -23.79 -19.09
N ARG A 19 16.67 -24.72 -19.13
CA ARG A 19 15.32 -24.43 -18.66
C ARG A 19 15.41 -24.12 -17.17
N GLU A 20 14.77 -23.04 -16.72
CA GLU A 20 14.64 -22.82 -15.29
C GLU A 20 13.89 -24.01 -14.66
N PRO A 21 14.33 -24.52 -13.50
CA PRO A 21 13.72 -25.67 -12.87
C PRO A 21 12.29 -25.34 -12.45
N LYS A 22 11.33 -26.21 -12.80
CA LYS A 22 9.93 -26.06 -12.38
C LYS A 22 9.78 -26.50 -10.92
N ILE A 23 9.80 -25.56 -9.99
CA ILE A 23 9.65 -25.84 -8.56
C ILE A 23 8.23 -25.49 -8.11
N VAL A 24 7.68 -26.29 -7.21
CA VAL A 24 6.43 -25.96 -6.50
C VAL A 24 6.70 -25.86 -5.00
N TYR A 25 6.13 -24.83 -4.38
CA TYR A 25 6.16 -24.62 -2.94
C TYR A 25 4.80 -25.00 -2.34
N ILE A 26 4.85 -25.76 -1.25
CA ILE A 26 3.68 -26.18 -0.49
C ILE A 26 3.91 -25.72 0.94
N ILE A 27 3.19 -24.70 1.35
CA ILE A 27 3.31 -24.09 2.68
C ILE A 27 2.10 -24.52 3.49
N ASP A 28 2.31 -25.15 4.65
CA ASP A 28 1.24 -25.59 5.54
C ASP A 28 0.18 -26.48 4.83
N SER A 29 0.64 -27.31 3.89
CA SER A 29 -0.20 -28.16 3.02
C SER A 29 -1.06 -27.41 2.00
N ILE A 30 -0.74 -26.15 1.71
CA ILE A 30 -1.37 -25.31 0.68
C ILE A 30 -0.35 -25.08 -0.43
N PRO A 31 -0.64 -25.50 -1.69
CA PRO A 31 0.24 -25.20 -2.81
C PRO A 31 0.19 -23.71 -3.14
N ILE A 32 1.36 -23.12 -3.36
CA ILE A 32 1.49 -21.73 -3.82
C ILE A 32 1.43 -21.74 -5.34
N VAL A 33 0.36 -21.17 -5.89
CA VAL A 33 0.07 -21.16 -7.33
C VAL A 33 0.29 -19.76 -7.94
N ASP A 34 0.05 -18.73 -7.14
CA ASP A 34 0.20 -17.33 -7.51
C ASP A 34 1.43 -16.72 -6.83
N ASP A 35 1.94 -15.64 -7.40
CA ASP A 35 3.01 -14.87 -6.77
C ASP A 35 2.53 -14.33 -5.40
N PRO A 36 3.41 -14.30 -4.37
CA PRO A 36 3.05 -13.75 -3.07
C PRO A 36 2.56 -12.31 -3.23
N GLU A 37 1.45 -12.00 -2.56
CA GLU A 37 1.01 -10.60 -2.43
C GLU A 37 2.01 -9.81 -1.58
N GLU A 38 2.14 -8.52 -1.84
CA GLU A 38 3.03 -7.65 -1.07
C GLU A 38 2.63 -7.62 0.42
N GLY A 39 3.55 -8.01 1.31
CA GLY A 39 3.31 -8.20 2.75
C GLY A 39 2.90 -9.63 3.15
N ASP A 40 2.83 -10.56 2.20
CA ASP A 40 2.65 -12.00 2.41
C ASP A 40 4.03 -12.71 2.44
N ASP A 41 4.93 -12.23 3.29
CA ASP A 41 6.31 -12.71 3.36
C ASP A 41 6.44 -13.97 4.25
N LEU A 42 7.34 -14.87 3.84
CA LEU A 42 7.79 -15.99 4.66
C LEU A 42 9.24 -15.75 5.08
N LEU A 43 9.47 -15.40 6.35
CA LEU A 43 10.82 -15.20 6.86
C LEU A 43 11.42 -16.51 7.36
N PRO A 44 12.76 -16.67 7.36
CA PRO A 44 13.41 -17.86 7.92
C PRO A 44 13.00 -18.19 9.35
N ASN A 45 12.67 -17.17 10.17
CA ASN A 45 12.23 -17.36 11.54
C ASN A 45 10.79 -17.89 11.67
N ASP A 46 9.98 -17.80 10.61
CA ASP A 46 8.61 -18.33 10.60
C ASP A 46 8.57 -19.83 10.33
N ILE A 47 9.63 -20.36 9.69
CA ILE A 47 9.74 -21.76 9.30
C ILE A 47 10.05 -22.63 10.53
N SER A 48 9.24 -23.68 10.73
CA SER A 48 9.52 -24.75 11.70
C SER A 48 10.44 -25.79 11.05
N ASP A 49 10.04 -26.29 9.89
CA ASP A 49 10.72 -27.35 9.19
C ASP A 49 10.42 -27.31 7.69
N MET A 50 11.36 -27.83 6.90
CA MET A 50 11.28 -27.85 5.45
C MET A 50 11.80 -29.18 4.92
N THR A 51 11.06 -29.76 3.98
CA THR A 51 11.43 -30.99 3.26
C THR A 51 11.46 -30.72 1.77
N VAL A 52 12.50 -31.20 1.08
CA VAL A 52 12.68 -30.98 -0.35
C VAL A 52 12.69 -32.31 -1.08
N ILE A 53 11.80 -32.48 -2.06
CA ILE A 53 11.72 -33.67 -2.91
C ILE A 53 12.16 -33.29 -4.32
N LYS A 54 13.21 -33.93 -4.83
CA LYS A 54 13.71 -33.76 -6.21
C LYS A 54 13.78 -35.08 -7.00
N ASN A 55 13.75 -36.21 -6.31
CA ASN A 55 13.79 -37.53 -6.94
C ASN A 55 12.50 -37.77 -7.75
N LYS A 56 12.62 -38.27 -8.99
CA LYS A 56 11.48 -38.44 -9.90
C LYS A 56 10.47 -39.49 -9.43
N ASP A 57 10.91 -40.59 -8.83
CA ASP A 57 10.01 -41.61 -8.29
C ASP A 57 9.22 -41.06 -7.09
N SER A 58 9.91 -40.35 -6.19
CA SER A 58 9.27 -39.66 -5.06
C SER A 58 8.28 -38.61 -5.54
N LEU A 59 8.64 -37.77 -6.53
CA LEU A 59 7.74 -36.77 -7.12
C LEU A 59 6.48 -37.40 -7.73
N LYS A 60 6.63 -38.54 -8.41
CA LYS A 60 5.50 -39.30 -8.94
C LYS A 60 4.60 -39.83 -7.82
N SER A 61 5.18 -40.29 -6.71
CA SER A 61 4.39 -40.79 -5.56
C SER A 61 3.54 -39.71 -4.89
N VAL A 62 3.94 -38.44 -4.99
CA VAL A 62 3.22 -37.29 -4.42
C VAL A 62 2.41 -36.49 -5.45
N GLY A 63 2.32 -36.95 -6.70
CA GLY A 63 1.52 -36.31 -7.76
C GLY A 63 2.14 -35.02 -8.35
N TYR A 64 3.46 -34.87 -8.24
CA TYR A 64 4.21 -33.72 -8.75
C TYR A 64 5.26 -34.12 -9.80
N GLU A 65 5.05 -35.21 -10.54
CA GLU A 65 5.97 -35.75 -11.55
C GLU A 65 6.33 -34.75 -12.67
N ARG A 66 5.46 -33.77 -12.92
CA ARG A 66 5.67 -32.70 -13.91
C ARG A 66 6.64 -31.61 -13.44
N PHE A 67 7.01 -31.59 -12.16
CA PHE A 67 7.91 -30.62 -11.56
C PHE A 67 9.34 -31.19 -11.43
N ASP A 68 10.31 -30.30 -11.29
CA ASP A 68 11.72 -30.62 -11.03
C ASP A 68 12.03 -30.68 -9.52
N GLY A 69 11.14 -30.15 -8.69
CA GLY A 69 11.18 -30.33 -7.24
C GLY A 69 9.97 -29.76 -6.52
N VAL A 70 9.73 -30.27 -5.31
CA VAL A 70 8.68 -29.81 -4.40
C VAL A 70 9.32 -29.43 -3.07
N PHE A 71 9.01 -28.24 -2.57
CA PHE A 71 9.37 -27.78 -1.24
C PHE A 71 8.13 -27.84 -0.35
N TYR A 72 8.15 -28.73 0.64
CA TYR A 72 7.19 -28.72 1.73
C TYR A 72 7.76 -27.87 2.86
N ILE A 73 7.05 -26.81 3.22
CA ILE A 73 7.44 -25.90 4.30
C ILE A 73 6.30 -25.90 5.32
N PHE A 74 6.65 -26.11 6.59
CA PHE A 74 5.70 -25.97 7.68
C PHE A 74 6.12 -24.81 8.58
N THR A 75 5.18 -23.92 8.85
CA THR A 75 5.40 -22.75 9.69
C THR A 75 5.27 -23.12 11.17
N LYS A 76 5.94 -22.36 12.04
CA LYS A 76 5.76 -22.48 13.50
C LYS A 76 4.30 -22.22 13.89
N ALA A 77 3.65 -21.26 13.24
CA ALA A 77 2.24 -20.93 13.45
C ALA A 77 1.31 -22.12 13.13
N TYR A 78 1.56 -22.83 12.03
CA TYR A 78 0.80 -24.05 11.70
C TYR A 78 1.05 -25.18 12.70
N ARG A 79 2.31 -25.41 13.09
CA ARG A 79 2.64 -26.48 14.05
C ARG A 79 1.94 -26.27 15.40
N ALA A 80 1.89 -25.03 15.89
CA ALA A 80 1.23 -24.66 17.14
C ALA A 80 -0.31 -24.69 17.08
N ARG A 81 -0.91 -24.76 15.88
CA ARG A 81 -2.36 -24.67 15.68
C ARG A 81 -3.09 -25.93 16.18
N PRO A 82 -4.23 -25.81 16.87
CA PRO A 82 -5.05 -26.96 17.25
C PRO A 82 -5.57 -27.73 16.03
N ASP A 83 -5.71 -29.05 16.16
CA ASP A 83 -6.18 -29.91 15.06
C ASP A 83 -7.59 -29.55 14.57
N SER A 84 -8.45 -29.07 15.48
CA SER A 84 -9.79 -28.56 15.15
C SER A 84 -9.76 -27.36 14.19
N ILE A 85 -8.71 -26.53 14.24
CA ILE A 85 -8.53 -25.40 13.32
C ILE A 85 -7.81 -25.88 12.05
N LYS A 86 -6.87 -26.82 12.15
CA LYS A 86 -6.22 -27.44 10.97
C LYS A 86 -7.21 -28.20 10.08
N SER A 87 -8.29 -28.73 10.65
CA SER A 87 -9.35 -29.41 9.89
C SER A 87 -10.26 -28.46 9.10
N ILE A 88 -10.22 -27.15 9.38
CA ILE A 88 -10.99 -26.17 8.63
C ILE A 88 -10.29 -25.92 7.29
N PRO A 89 -10.96 -26.14 6.14
CA PRO A 89 -10.33 -26.00 4.84
C PRO A 89 -10.06 -24.52 4.50
N SER A 90 -9.02 -24.29 3.71
CA SER A 90 -8.76 -23.01 3.06
C SER A 90 -9.39 -23.00 1.68
N THR A 91 -9.92 -21.85 1.25
CA THR A 91 -10.47 -21.70 -0.11
C THR A 91 -9.38 -21.84 -1.17
N ASN A 92 -8.11 -21.63 -0.82
CA ASN A 92 -6.97 -21.81 -1.74
C ASN A 92 -6.77 -23.28 -2.13
N ARG A 93 -7.42 -24.22 -1.44
CA ARG A 93 -7.41 -25.65 -1.74
C ARG A 93 -8.73 -26.13 -2.37
N MET A 94 -9.69 -25.24 -2.60
CA MET A 94 -11.00 -25.57 -3.14
C MET A 94 -11.04 -25.25 -4.64
N PRO A 95 -11.30 -26.23 -5.52
CA PRO A 95 -11.56 -25.94 -6.93
C PRO A 95 -12.78 -25.04 -7.07
N ASN A 96 -12.62 -23.97 -7.85
CA ASN A 96 -13.72 -23.08 -8.23
C ASN A 96 -14.28 -23.52 -9.60
N LYS A 97 -15.56 -23.89 -9.65
CA LYS A 97 -16.29 -24.16 -10.90
C LYS A 97 -17.46 -23.19 -10.98
N ASP A 98 -17.38 -22.23 -11.89
CA ASP A 98 -18.41 -21.21 -12.14
C ASP A 98 -18.87 -20.44 -10.88
N GLY A 99 -17.92 -20.08 -10.00
CA GLY A 99 -18.19 -19.34 -8.77
C GLY A 99 -18.61 -20.21 -7.58
N VAL A 100 -18.62 -21.54 -7.75
CA VAL A 100 -18.93 -22.50 -6.69
C VAL A 100 -17.66 -23.21 -6.24
N LEU A 101 -17.32 -23.09 -4.96
CA LEU A 101 -16.18 -23.77 -4.35
C LEU A 101 -16.53 -25.20 -3.92
N TYR A 102 -15.70 -26.15 -4.33
CA TYR A 102 -15.84 -27.57 -4.03
C TYR A 102 -14.82 -28.03 -3.00
N TRP A 103 -15.24 -28.91 -2.10
CA TRP A 103 -14.36 -29.63 -1.19
C TRP A 103 -14.74 -31.11 -1.23
N GLN A 104 -13.77 -31.99 -1.47
CA GLN A 104 -14.01 -33.43 -1.65
C GLN A 104 -15.10 -33.70 -2.69
N ASP A 105 -15.01 -33.02 -3.84
CA ASP A 105 -15.92 -33.13 -5.00
C ASP A 105 -17.39 -32.75 -4.74
N GLN A 106 -17.69 -32.06 -3.64
CA GLN A 106 -19.03 -31.54 -3.34
C GLN A 106 -19.00 -30.03 -3.10
N PRO A 107 -20.06 -29.27 -3.46
CA PRO A 107 -20.18 -27.85 -3.10
C PRO A 107 -20.07 -27.66 -1.59
N TYR A 108 -19.06 -26.90 -1.16
CA TYR A 108 -18.70 -26.84 0.26
C TYR A 108 -19.69 -25.98 1.07
N SER A 109 -20.13 -26.48 2.23
CA SER A 109 -20.91 -25.70 3.18
C SER A 109 -20.25 -25.79 4.55
N GLY A 110 -19.82 -24.64 5.09
CA GLY A 110 -19.04 -24.61 6.32
C GLY A 110 -18.19 -23.37 6.44
N VAL A 111 -17.38 -23.34 7.49
CA VAL A 111 -16.40 -22.26 7.71
C VAL A 111 -15.15 -22.51 6.89
N PHE A 112 -14.50 -21.45 6.42
CA PHE A 112 -13.17 -21.55 5.82
C PHE A 112 -12.21 -20.63 6.57
N ILE A 113 -10.91 -20.95 6.51
CA ILE A 113 -9.84 -20.07 6.99
C ILE A 113 -8.71 -20.06 5.96
N ASN A 114 -8.33 -18.87 5.53
CA ASN A 114 -7.17 -18.61 4.70
C ASN A 114 -6.02 -18.07 5.56
N TYR A 115 -4.80 -18.31 5.10
CA TYR A 115 -3.59 -18.02 5.85
C TYR A 115 -2.59 -17.26 4.98
N TYR A 116 -1.80 -16.42 5.61
CA TYR A 116 -0.56 -15.86 5.06
C TYR A 116 0.51 -16.95 4.95
N LEU A 117 1.57 -16.72 4.17
CA LEU A 117 2.69 -17.64 4.02
C LEU A 117 3.40 -17.93 5.35
N ASN A 118 3.41 -16.97 6.29
CA ASN A 118 3.92 -17.17 7.64
C ASN A 118 3.01 -18.01 8.56
N GLY A 119 1.85 -18.45 8.06
CA GLY A 119 0.89 -19.30 8.77
C GLY A 119 -0.11 -18.56 9.66
N ASN A 120 -0.05 -17.23 9.74
CA ASN A 120 -1.05 -16.41 10.42
C ASN A 120 -2.36 -16.36 9.64
N ARG A 121 -3.49 -16.14 10.33
CA ARG A 121 -4.79 -16.03 9.67
C ARG A 121 -4.82 -14.80 8.76
N LYS A 122 -5.29 -14.99 7.53
CA LYS A 122 -5.47 -13.95 6.51
C LYS A 122 -6.92 -13.59 6.32
N ALA A 123 -7.80 -14.60 6.28
CA ALA A 123 -9.24 -14.38 6.17
C ALA A 123 -10.02 -15.56 6.76
N GLU A 124 -11.25 -15.32 7.21
CA GLU A 124 -12.19 -16.36 7.59
C GLU A 124 -13.63 -15.97 7.26
N GLY A 125 -14.49 -16.97 7.08
CA GLY A 125 -15.88 -16.74 6.74
C GLY A 125 -16.65 -18.05 6.56
N ARG A 126 -17.84 -17.96 5.95
CA ARG A 126 -18.69 -19.13 5.68
C ARG A 126 -19.04 -19.23 4.20
N LEU A 127 -19.11 -20.47 3.74
CA LEU A 127 -19.64 -20.87 2.44
C LEU A 127 -20.97 -21.61 2.65
N LEU A 128 -21.93 -21.34 1.77
CA LEU A 128 -23.20 -22.07 1.64
C LEU A 128 -23.29 -22.60 0.22
N LYS A 129 -23.26 -23.93 0.06
CA LYS A 129 -23.24 -24.61 -1.25
C LYS A 129 -22.17 -24.04 -2.19
N GLY A 130 -20.98 -23.80 -1.65
CA GLY A 130 -19.80 -23.30 -2.36
C GLY A 130 -19.79 -21.79 -2.62
N VAL A 131 -20.80 -21.04 -2.16
CA VAL A 131 -20.92 -19.60 -2.36
C VAL A 131 -20.74 -18.85 -1.04
N ILE A 132 -19.99 -17.75 -1.04
CA ILE A 132 -19.71 -16.97 0.17
C ILE A 132 -21.02 -16.38 0.74
N GLY A 133 -21.18 -16.47 2.06
CA GLY A 133 -22.32 -15.89 2.76
C GLY A 133 -22.05 -15.61 4.24
N GLY A 134 -22.79 -14.65 4.79
CA GLY A 134 -22.57 -14.14 6.14
C GLY A 134 -21.35 -13.22 6.22
N MET A 135 -20.83 -13.03 7.43
CA MET A 135 -19.65 -12.19 7.66
C MET A 135 -18.37 -12.89 7.19
N VAL A 136 -17.58 -12.17 6.40
CA VAL A 136 -16.20 -12.49 6.07
C VAL A 136 -15.30 -11.46 6.75
N VAL A 137 -14.24 -11.94 7.39
CA VAL A 137 -13.28 -11.12 8.12
C VAL A 137 -11.90 -11.32 7.49
N ASP A 138 -11.27 -10.24 7.04
CA ASP A 138 -9.86 -10.24 6.66
C ASP A 138 -9.03 -9.71 7.83
N TYR A 139 -7.81 -10.20 7.96
CA TYR A 139 -6.85 -9.77 8.98
C TYR A 139 -5.64 -9.12 8.33
N TYR A 140 -4.91 -8.31 9.09
CA TYR A 140 -3.55 -7.90 8.80
C TYR A 140 -2.56 -9.01 9.21
N PRO A 141 -1.31 -9.01 8.70
CA PRO A 141 -0.30 -9.99 9.11
C PRO A 141 0.02 -10.00 10.62
N ASN A 142 -0.24 -8.88 11.31
CA ASN A 142 -0.13 -8.76 12.77
C ASN A 142 -1.30 -9.39 13.56
N GLY A 143 -2.28 -9.97 12.86
CA GLY A 143 -3.44 -10.66 13.43
C GLY A 143 -4.62 -9.75 13.78
N GLN A 144 -4.49 -8.43 13.62
CA GLN A 144 -5.61 -7.52 13.84
C GLN A 144 -6.58 -7.55 12.67
N MET A 145 -7.85 -7.25 12.94
CA MET A 145 -8.88 -7.18 11.91
C MET A 145 -8.52 -6.10 10.89
N LYS A 146 -8.62 -6.41 9.60
CA LYS A 146 -8.43 -5.49 8.48
C LYS A 146 -9.77 -5.07 7.90
N THR A 147 -10.66 -6.04 7.67
CA THR A 147 -12.02 -5.80 7.19
C THR A 147 -13.00 -6.74 7.90
N ALA A 148 -14.25 -6.32 7.99
CA ALA A 148 -15.39 -7.20 8.26
C ALA A 148 -16.54 -6.81 7.34
N LYS A 149 -16.96 -7.73 6.46
CA LYS A 149 -17.92 -7.45 5.39
C LYS A 149 -18.97 -8.55 5.31
N GLU A 150 -20.24 -8.18 5.28
CA GLU A 150 -21.33 -9.12 5.10
C GLU A 150 -21.56 -9.45 3.63
N TYR A 151 -21.78 -10.74 3.34
CA TYR A 151 -22.07 -11.26 2.02
C TYR A 151 -23.39 -12.03 1.99
N LYS A 152 -24.11 -11.88 0.88
CA LYS A 152 -25.29 -12.68 0.53
C LYS A 152 -25.17 -13.18 -0.89
N ALA A 153 -25.29 -14.49 -1.07
CA ALA A 153 -25.16 -15.16 -2.37
C ALA A 153 -23.90 -14.72 -3.16
N GLY A 154 -22.77 -14.62 -2.45
CA GLY A 154 -21.46 -14.30 -3.05
C GLY A 154 -21.20 -12.81 -3.30
N LYS A 155 -22.18 -11.93 -3.03
CA LYS A 155 -22.04 -10.48 -3.19
C LYS A 155 -22.03 -9.76 -1.83
N PRO A 156 -21.29 -8.66 -1.67
CA PRO A 156 -21.41 -7.80 -0.51
C PRO A 156 -22.85 -7.30 -0.33
N ASP A 157 -23.45 -7.55 0.82
CA ASP A 157 -24.83 -7.19 1.13
C ASP A 157 -25.00 -7.14 2.64
N GLY A 158 -25.02 -5.92 3.20
CA GLY A 158 -24.98 -5.67 4.63
C GLY A 158 -23.84 -4.73 5.05
N PRO A 159 -23.54 -4.63 6.35
CA PRO A 159 -22.53 -3.72 6.88
C PRO A 159 -21.12 -4.11 6.44
N CYS A 160 -20.27 -3.10 6.32
CA CYS A 160 -18.84 -3.23 6.05
C CYS A 160 -18.07 -2.32 7.01
N LYS A 161 -16.98 -2.85 7.58
CA LYS A 161 -16.02 -2.10 8.39
C LYS A 161 -14.61 -2.37 7.91
N GLU A 162 -13.78 -1.35 7.96
CA GLU A 162 -12.35 -1.39 7.67
C GLU A 162 -11.58 -0.78 8.84
N PHE A 163 -10.40 -1.31 9.12
CA PHE A 163 -9.58 -0.92 10.25
C PHE A 163 -8.16 -0.60 9.80
N TYR A 164 -7.45 0.19 10.60
CA TYR A 164 -6.02 0.40 10.46
C TYR A 164 -5.24 -0.77 11.09
N PRO A 165 -3.92 -0.91 10.80
CA PRO A 165 -3.08 -1.95 11.40
C PRO A 165 -2.88 -1.85 12.92
N ASP A 166 -3.37 -0.80 13.58
CA ASP A 166 -3.42 -0.69 15.05
C ASP A 166 -4.79 -1.07 15.65
N GLY A 167 -5.77 -1.34 14.78
CA GLY A 167 -7.13 -1.78 15.14
C GLY A 167 -8.11 -0.62 15.25
N SER A 168 -7.66 0.63 15.04
CA SER A 168 -8.55 1.78 14.98
C SER A 168 -9.46 1.70 13.74
N LEU A 169 -10.71 2.18 13.87
CA LEU A 169 -11.67 2.16 12.77
C LEU A 169 -11.18 3.10 11.66
N ARG A 170 -11.07 2.58 10.43
CA ARG A 170 -10.66 3.33 9.24
C ARG A 170 -11.85 3.76 8.41
N GLY A 171 -12.89 2.94 8.33
CA GLY A 171 -14.10 3.30 7.63
C GLY A 171 -15.24 2.32 7.88
N GLU A 172 -16.45 2.79 7.65
CA GLU A 172 -17.64 1.97 7.73
C GLU A 172 -18.74 2.46 6.79
N GLY A 173 -19.60 1.52 6.41
CA GLY A 173 -20.74 1.75 5.54
C GLY A 173 -21.53 0.46 5.32
N ARG A 174 -22.30 0.43 4.24
CA ARG A 174 -23.11 -0.74 3.86
C ARG A 174 -23.08 -0.95 2.36
N TYR A 175 -23.21 -2.20 1.98
CA TYR A 175 -23.50 -2.63 0.62
C TYR A 175 -24.94 -3.16 0.49
N VAL A 176 -25.55 -2.96 -0.68
CA VAL A 176 -26.79 -3.60 -1.12
C VAL A 176 -26.53 -4.19 -2.50
N GLU A 177 -26.73 -5.50 -2.66
CA GLU A 177 -26.49 -6.23 -3.92
C GLU A 177 -25.10 -6.00 -4.57
N GLY A 178 -24.08 -5.74 -3.76
CA GLY A 178 -22.70 -5.48 -4.17
C GLY A 178 -22.38 -4.01 -4.42
N GLN A 179 -23.32 -3.08 -4.21
CA GLN A 179 -23.14 -1.64 -4.43
C GLN A 179 -23.18 -0.88 -3.11
N GLU A 180 -22.37 0.18 -2.99
CA GLU A 180 -22.37 1.06 -1.82
C GLU A 180 -23.74 1.72 -1.66
N ASP A 181 -24.27 1.71 -0.44
CA ASP A 181 -25.58 2.30 -0.17
C ASP A 181 -25.63 2.94 1.23
N GLY A 182 -26.23 4.13 1.29
CA GLY A 182 -26.34 4.92 2.50
C GLY A 182 -25.09 5.75 2.80
N VAL A 183 -24.92 6.06 4.08
CA VAL A 183 -23.81 6.90 4.55
C VAL A 183 -22.54 6.08 4.69
N TRP A 184 -21.46 6.60 4.12
CA TRP A 184 -20.11 6.10 4.25
C TRP A 184 -19.25 7.08 5.03
N HIS A 185 -18.55 6.57 6.03
CA HIS A 185 -17.58 7.33 6.80
C HIS A 185 -16.20 6.72 6.63
N THR A 186 -15.19 7.57 6.51
CA THR A 186 -13.80 7.17 6.82
C THR A 186 -13.27 8.04 7.94
N TYR A 187 -12.29 7.52 8.68
CA TYR A 187 -11.74 8.14 9.87
C TYR A 187 -10.22 8.20 9.75
N PHE A 188 -9.64 9.19 10.40
CA PHE A 188 -8.22 9.21 10.70
C PHE A 188 -7.88 8.23 11.84
N PRO A 189 -6.61 7.84 12.03
CA PRO A 189 -6.21 7.01 13.16
C PRO A 189 -6.55 7.59 14.55
N ASN A 190 -6.73 8.91 14.68
CA ASN A 190 -7.23 9.52 15.92
C ASN A 190 -8.75 9.39 16.14
N GLY A 191 -9.46 8.70 15.25
CA GLY A 191 -10.91 8.47 15.31
C GLY A 191 -11.78 9.64 14.85
N LYS A 192 -11.20 10.77 14.41
CA LYS A 192 -11.97 11.86 13.80
C LYS A 192 -12.36 11.50 12.38
N ILE A 193 -13.53 11.97 11.95
CA ILE A 193 -14.02 11.78 10.58
C ILE A 193 -13.04 12.43 9.61
N LYS A 194 -12.67 11.69 8.57
CA LYS A 194 -11.86 12.12 7.43
C LYS A 194 -12.73 12.42 6.22
N LEU A 195 -13.71 11.55 5.96
CA LEU A 195 -14.61 11.65 4.81
C LEU A 195 -16.02 11.24 5.23
N TYR A 196 -17.00 11.97 4.71
CA TYR A 196 -18.41 11.67 4.80
C TYR A 196 -19.00 11.72 3.39
N ASP A 197 -19.53 10.59 2.94
CA ASP A 197 -20.13 10.43 1.62
C ASP A 197 -21.52 9.79 1.74
N ILE A 198 -22.42 10.09 0.82
CA ILE A 198 -23.74 9.45 0.73
C ILE A 198 -23.84 8.76 -0.62
N TYR A 199 -24.09 7.45 -0.59
CA TYR A 199 -24.25 6.64 -1.79
C TYR A 199 -25.68 6.14 -1.94
N GLN A 200 -26.12 6.00 -3.17
CA GLN A 200 -27.35 5.31 -3.54
C GLN A 200 -27.06 4.41 -4.74
N HIS A 201 -27.16 3.09 -4.56
CA HIS A 201 -26.86 2.10 -5.61
C HIS A 201 -25.47 2.32 -6.26
N GLY A 202 -24.45 2.59 -5.43
CA GLY A 202 -23.07 2.82 -5.88
C GLY A 202 -22.81 4.18 -6.52
N VAL A 203 -23.80 5.09 -6.53
CA VAL A 203 -23.64 6.46 -7.04
C VAL A 203 -23.59 7.43 -5.87
N LEU A 204 -22.56 8.28 -5.83
CA LEU A 204 -22.46 9.37 -4.87
C LEU A 204 -23.60 10.38 -5.09
N VAL A 205 -24.36 10.66 -4.06
CA VAL A 205 -25.51 11.58 -4.03
C VAL A 205 -25.36 12.59 -2.91
N ASP A 206 -26.09 13.71 -3.01
CA ASP A 206 -26.13 14.80 -2.02
C ASP A 206 -24.80 15.51 -1.76
N SER A 207 -23.86 14.91 -1.01
CA SER A 207 -22.58 15.56 -0.73
C SER A 207 -21.43 14.59 -0.44
N ALA A 208 -20.22 15.08 -0.72
CA ALA A 208 -18.95 14.55 -0.21
C ALA A 208 -18.28 15.62 0.64
N ILE A 209 -17.94 15.28 1.88
CA ILE A 209 -17.37 16.20 2.86
C ILE A 209 -16.05 15.64 3.38
N ARG A 210 -14.96 16.36 3.14
CA ARG A 210 -13.62 16.04 3.66
C ARG A 210 -13.29 16.94 4.85
N TYR A 211 -12.59 16.36 5.80
CA TYR A 211 -12.10 17.05 6.99
C TYR A 211 -10.61 16.82 7.14
N TYR A 212 -9.91 17.82 7.68
CA TYR A 212 -8.57 17.63 8.20
C TYR A 212 -8.61 16.82 9.49
N SER A 213 -7.49 16.21 9.86
CA SER A 213 -7.39 15.37 11.06
C SER A 213 -7.49 16.12 12.39
N ASN A 214 -7.48 17.44 12.37
CA ASN A 214 -7.87 18.26 13.51
C ASN A 214 -9.40 18.39 13.66
N GLY A 215 -10.19 17.97 12.66
CA GLY A 215 -11.66 18.02 12.60
C GLY A 215 -12.22 19.25 11.88
N THR A 216 -11.39 20.17 11.38
CA THR A 216 -11.86 21.32 10.60
C THR A 216 -12.25 20.87 9.19
N LEU A 217 -13.29 21.49 8.63
CA LEU A 217 -13.72 21.25 7.25
C LEU A 217 -12.56 21.54 6.29
N GLU A 218 -12.17 20.54 5.51
CA GLU A 218 -11.25 20.72 4.39
C GLU A 218 -12.06 21.14 3.16
N GLU A 219 -13.01 20.32 2.74
CA GLU A 219 -13.73 20.55 1.49
C GLU A 219 -15.15 20.02 1.58
N LYS A 220 -16.10 20.73 0.95
CA LYS A 220 -17.47 20.24 0.78
C LYS A 220 -17.89 20.38 -0.68
N VAL A 221 -18.25 19.24 -1.27
CA VAL A 221 -18.75 19.17 -2.65
C VAL A 221 -20.21 18.74 -2.60
N MET A 222 -21.09 19.55 -3.19
CA MET A 222 -22.50 19.20 -3.33
C MET A 222 -22.74 18.50 -4.67
N ILE A 223 -23.53 17.44 -4.67
CA ILE A 223 -23.90 16.70 -5.89
C ILE A 223 -25.34 17.07 -6.26
N LYS A 224 -25.52 17.75 -7.41
CA LYS A 224 -26.85 18.05 -7.98
C LYS A 224 -26.97 17.49 -9.38
N GLY A 225 -28.00 16.67 -9.63
CA GLY A 225 -28.20 16.02 -10.92
C GLY A 225 -27.00 15.18 -11.38
N GLY A 226 -26.31 14.54 -10.43
CA GLY A 226 -25.11 13.73 -10.69
C GLY A 226 -23.83 14.54 -10.96
N LYS A 227 -23.85 15.87 -10.81
CA LYS A 227 -22.68 16.72 -11.02
C LYS A 227 -22.21 17.34 -9.71
N ALA A 228 -20.90 17.30 -9.50
CA ALA A 228 -20.22 18.01 -8.43
C ALA A 228 -20.31 19.53 -8.66
N ILE A 229 -20.76 20.24 -7.64
CA ILE A 229 -20.71 21.70 -7.55
C ILE A 229 -19.57 22.03 -6.60
N PRO A 230 -18.42 22.49 -7.12
CA PRO A 230 -17.28 22.84 -6.30
C PRO A 230 -17.54 24.12 -5.50
N ASP A 231 -16.91 24.22 -4.33
CA ASP A 231 -16.81 25.48 -3.59
C ASP A 231 -15.92 26.46 -4.39
N GLU A 232 -16.43 27.68 -4.64
CA GLU A 232 -15.72 28.70 -5.42
C GLU A 232 -14.37 29.09 -4.80
N ALA A 233 -14.25 29.10 -3.47
CA ALA A 233 -12.99 29.44 -2.80
C ALA A 233 -11.93 28.35 -3.07
N HIS A 234 -12.33 27.09 -2.92
CA HIS A 234 -11.50 25.92 -3.26
C HIS A 234 -11.14 25.87 -4.74
N ALA A 235 -12.09 26.17 -5.64
CA ALA A 235 -11.85 26.19 -7.08
C ALA A 235 -10.75 27.19 -7.48
N ARG A 236 -10.63 28.33 -6.79
CA ARG A 236 -9.55 29.30 -7.02
C ARG A 236 -8.18 28.76 -6.59
N ILE A 237 -8.12 28.07 -5.45
CA ILE A 237 -6.91 27.39 -4.98
C ILE A 237 -6.49 26.31 -5.99
N ASP A 238 -7.41 25.46 -6.43
CA ASP A 238 -7.13 24.40 -7.39
C ASP A 238 -6.70 24.93 -8.76
N ALA A 239 -7.26 26.06 -9.20
CA ALA A 239 -6.82 26.73 -10.42
C ALA A 239 -5.37 27.24 -10.31
N LEU A 240 -4.95 27.72 -9.13
CA LEU A 240 -3.56 28.11 -8.87
C LEU A 240 -2.62 26.91 -8.83
N LEU A 241 -3.02 25.81 -8.18
CA LEU A 241 -2.24 24.57 -8.18
C LEU A 241 -2.11 23.96 -9.59
N THR A 242 -3.16 24.03 -10.40
CA THR A 242 -3.14 23.62 -11.81
C THR A 242 -2.14 24.47 -12.62
N LYS A 243 -2.16 25.80 -12.45
CA LYS A 243 -1.16 26.68 -13.09
C LYS A 243 0.25 26.36 -12.63
N SER A 244 0.43 26.07 -11.33
CA SER A 244 1.73 25.65 -10.79
C SER A 244 2.23 24.38 -11.47
N ALA A 245 1.40 23.35 -11.57
CA ALA A 245 1.75 22.09 -12.23
C ALA A 245 2.10 22.30 -13.71
N GLN A 246 1.38 23.19 -14.40
CA GLN A 246 1.69 23.55 -15.78
C GLN A 246 3.05 24.26 -15.90
N SER A 247 3.31 25.29 -15.08
CA SER A 247 4.61 25.97 -15.07
C SER A 247 5.76 25.02 -14.74
N TYR A 248 5.56 24.05 -13.85
CA TYR A 248 6.58 23.04 -13.55
C TYR A 248 6.87 22.12 -14.75
N LYS A 249 5.85 21.71 -15.51
CA LYS A 249 6.03 20.94 -16.76
C LYS A 249 6.78 21.75 -17.83
N GLU A 250 6.67 23.06 -17.79
CA GLU A 250 7.38 24.01 -18.66
C GLU A 250 8.78 24.38 -18.13
N ASP A 251 9.26 23.68 -17.09
CA ASP A 251 10.54 23.94 -16.40
C ASP A 251 10.64 25.35 -15.76
N ASP A 252 9.52 26.04 -15.58
CA ASP A 252 9.44 27.32 -14.86
C ASP A 252 9.07 27.09 -13.39
N ILE A 253 10.03 26.54 -12.64
CA ILE A 253 9.87 26.23 -11.21
C ILE A 253 9.59 27.49 -10.36
N LYS A 254 10.13 28.64 -10.76
CA LYS A 254 9.91 29.91 -10.06
C LYS A 254 8.47 30.35 -10.16
N SER A 255 7.88 30.28 -11.35
CA SER A 255 6.46 30.54 -11.52
C SER A 255 5.62 29.51 -10.79
N ALA A 256 5.97 28.22 -10.86
CA ALA A 256 5.27 27.17 -10.13
C ALA A 256 5.17 27.49 -8.62
N ILE A 257 6.31 27.77 -7.97
CA ILE A 257 6.36 28.15 -6.54
C ILE A 257 5.54 29.43 -6.26
N ARG A 258 5.57 30.41 -7.16
CA ARG A 258 4.78 31.64 -7.04
C ARG A 258 3.27 31.35 -7.09
N HIS A 259 2.83 30.47 -7.98
CA HIS A 259 1.42 30.06 -8.07
C HIS A 259 0.95 29.38 -6.79
N VAL A 260 1.74 28.45 -6.23
CA VAL A 260 1.40 27.81 -4.94
C VAL A 260 1.44 28.80 -3.78
N THR A 261 2.37 29.75 -3.78
CA THR A 261 2.43 30.79 -2.73
C THR A 261 1.17 31.64 -2.71
N LYS A 262 0.65 32.04 -3.87
CA LYS A 262 -0.66 32.71 -3.97
C LYS A 262 -1.81 31.85 -3.45
N ALA A 263 -1.74 30.52 -3.63
CA ALA A 263 -2.76 29.62 -3.11
C ALA A 263 -2.76 29.59 -1.57
N ILE A 264 -1.57 29.60 -0.96
CA ILE A 264 -1.39 29.69 0.50
C ILE A 264 -1.86 31.05 1.04
N GLU A 265 -1.71 32.13 0.28
CA GLU A 265 -2.24 33.45 0.65
C GLU A 265 -3.78 33.47 0.65
N LEU A 266 -4.44 32.66 -0.18
CA LEU A 266 -5.90 32.52 -0.17
C LEU A 266 -6.40 31.69 1.01
N ASP A 267 -5.64 30.65 1.38
CA ASP A 267 -5.93 29.81 2.54
C ASP A 267 -4.63 29.34 3.22
N SER A 268 -4.34 29.96 4.37
CA SER A 268 -3.18 29.63 5.18
C SER A 268 -3.27 28.26 5.86
N GLY A 269 -4.45 27.63 5.87
CA GLY A 269 -4.71 26.28 6.35
C GLY A 269 -4.64 25.20 5.26
N CYS A 270 -4.27 25.54 4.01
CA CYS A 270 -4.22 24.59 2.91
C CYS A 270 -3.01 23.64 3.00
N ALA A 271 -3.16 22.48 3.63
CA ALA A 271 -2.09 21.49 3.78
C ALA A 271 -1.50 21.02 2.43
N LYS A 272 -2.38 20.77 1.45
CA LYS A 272 -2.01 20.39 0.07
C LYS A 272 -1.18 21.46 -0.65
N CYS A 273 -1.39 22.73 -0.31
CA CYS A 273 -0.63 23.84 -0.88
C CYS A 273 0.80 23.85 -0.33
N TYR A 274 0.99 23.72 0.98
CA TYR A 274 2.32 23.57 1.55
C TYR A 274 3.04 22.33 1.00
N PHE A 275 2.35 21.20 0.87
CA PHE A 275 2.92 19.96 0.33
C PHE A 275 3.39 20.14 -1.12
N SER A 276 2.59 20.82 -1.95
CA SER A 276 2.93 21.13 -3.33
C SER A 276 4.19 22.01 -3.41
N ARG A 277 4.27 23.06 -2.57
CA ARG A 277 5.44 23.94 -2.55
C ARG A 277 6.69 23.23 -2.02
N ALA A 278 6.53 22.39 -1.00
CA ALA A 278 7.61 21.56 -0.45
C ALA A 278 8.19 20.62 -1.52
N THR A 279 7.33 19.98 -2.30
CA THR A 279 7.75 19.06 -3.38
C THR A 279 8.49 19.79 -4.50
N LEU A 280 8.02 20.98 -4.90
CA LEU A 280 8.72 21.83 -5.86
C LEU A 280 10.11 22.22 -5.35
N LYS A 281 10.20 22.70 -4.10
CA LYS A 281 11.47 23.06 -3.45
C LYS A 281 12.42 21.86 -3.32
N LEU A 282 11.89 20.68 -2.98
CA LEU A 282 12.66 19.43 -2.92
C LEU A 282 13.27 19.10 -4.29
N ASN A 283 12.51 19.27 -5.37
CA ASN A 283 12.99 19.06 -6.74
C ASN A 283 13.98 20.15 -7.19
N ASP A 284 13.87 21.38 -6.66
CA ASP A 284 14.87 22.45 -6.84
C ASP A 284 16.06 22.34 -5.86
N MET A 285 16.15 21.25 -5.09
CA MET A 285 17.20 20.98 -4.09
C MET A 285 17.26 21.98 -2.92
N GLN A 286 16.20 22.75 -2.70
CA GLN A 286 16.01 23.63 -1.54
C GLN A 286 15.53 22.81 -0.34
N PHE A 287 16.41 21.95 0.19
CA PHE A 287 16.00 20.90 1.14
C PHE A 287 15.48 21.45 2.47
N ASP A 288 16.11 22.49 3.02
CA ASP A 288 15.69 23.07 4.30
C ASP A 288 14.32 23.77 4.18
N GLU A 289 14.11 24.51 3.10
CA GLU A 289 12.84 25.16 2.82
C GLU A 289 11.74 24.16 2.46
N ALA A 290 12.09 23.03 1.83
CA ALA A 290 11.17 21.93 1.58
C ALA A 290 10.75 21.26 2.90
N ILE A 291 11.71 20.94 3.78
CA ILE A 291 11.44 20.36 5.11
C ILE A 291 10.52 21.30 5.90
N SER A 292 10.78 22.62 5.90
CA SER A 292 9.93 23.59 6.60
C SER A 292 8.49 23.63 6.07
N ASP A 293 8.28 23.51 4.75
CA ASP A 293 6.92 23.43 4.21
C ASP A 293 6.26 22.07 4.51
N PHE A 294 7.00 20.96 4.51
CA PHE A 294 6.48 19.66 4.96
C PHE A 294 6.09 19.69 6.44
N ASP A 295 6.85 20.38 7.30
CA ASP A 295 6.50 20.57 8.71
C ASP A 295 5.16 21.30 8.84
N LYS A 296 4.90 22.33 8.01
CA LYS A 296 3.61 23.01 7.97
C LYS A 296 2.49 22.12 7.47
N THR A 297 2.74 21.33 6.42
CA THR A 297 1.78 20.32 5.95
C THR A 297 1.38 19.39 7.09
N LEU A 298 2.36 18.83 7.80
CA LEU A 298 2.12 17.82 8.83
C LEU A 298 1.66 18.41 10.17
N ALA A 299 1.81 19.72 10.37
CA ALA A 299 1.15 20.43 11.48
C ALA A 299 -0.37 20.58 11.25
N ILE A 300 -0.80 20.69 9.99
CA ILE A 300 -2.21 20.79 9.61
C ILE A 300 -2.83 19.40 9.41
N GLU A 301 -2.15 18.54 8.67
CA GLU A 301 -2.57 17.17 8.36
C GLU A 301 -1.46 16.15 8.70
N PRO A 302 -1.31 15.79 9.99
CA PRO A 302 -0.35 14.78 10.46
C PRO A 302 -0.43 13.40 9.79
N TYR A 303 -1.57 13.04 9.18
CA TYR A 303 -1.78 11.73 8.57
C TYR A 303 -1.64 11.72 7.04
N MET A 304 -0.97 12.72 6.47
CA MET A 304 -0.61 12.73 5.05
C MET A 304 0.65 11.87 4.82
N GLU A 305 0.45 10.61 4.44
CA GLU A 305 1.51 9.60 4.30
C GLU A 305 2.61 10.03 3.31
N THR A 306 2.22 10.65 2.20
CA THR A 306 3.14 11.15 1.18
C THR A 306 3.99 12.31 1.67
N ALA A 307 3.47 13.17 2.56
CA ALA A 307 4.23 14.26 3.16
C ALA A 307 5.27 13.74 4.16
N LEU A 308 4.94 12.73 4.95
CA LEU A 308 5.87 12.04 5.83
C LEU A 308 7.03 11.42 5.04
N ALA A 309 6.72 10.62 4.02
CA ALA A 309 7.74 10.00 3.16
C ALA A 309 8.62 11.06 2.47
N ASN A 310 8.02 12.09 1.87
CA ASN A 310 8.79 13.14 1.20
C ASN A 310 9.64 13.97 2.17
N ARG A 311 9.19 14.21 3.40
CA ARG A 311 10.00 14.90 4.43
C ARG A 311 11.20 14.05 4.85
N ALA A 312 11.01 12.74 5.01
CA ALA A 312 12.12 11.82 5.26
C ALA A 312 13.16 11.86 4.12
N PHE A 313 12.71 11.77 2.86
CA PHE A 313 13.60 11.88 1.70
C PHE A 313 14.25 13.25 1.56
N ALA A 314 13.57 14.34 1.93
CA ALA A 314 14.16 15.67 1.94
C ALA A 314 15.32 15.75 2.94
N ARG A 315 15.17 15.17 4.14
CA ARG A 315 16.26 15.05 5.11
C ARG A 315 17.40 14.20 4.57
N ILE A 316 17.12 13.02 4.01
CA ILE A 316 18.17 12.15 3.42
C ILE A 316 18.93 12.90 2.31
N ARG A 317 18.21 13.53 1.39
CA ARG A 317 18.81 14.27 0.26
C ARG A 317 19.62 15.48 0.72
N LYS A 318 19.22 16.16 1.80
CA LYS A 318 20.02 17.22 2.41
C LYS A 318 21.45 16.76 2.75
N TYR A 319 21.63 15.55 3.27
CA TYR A 319 22.97 15.04 3.58
C TYR A 319 23.69 14.45 2.38
N GLN A 320 22.94 13.92 1.41
CA GLN A 320 23.50 13.38 0.16
C GLN A 320 24.01 14.48 -0.77
N PHE A 321 23.31 15.61 -0.84
CA PHE A 321 23.51 16.67 -1.84
C PHE A 321 23.72 18.07 -1.23
N GLY A 322 23.58 18.27 0.09
CA GLY A 322 23.63 19.61 0.70
C GLY A 322 25.00 20.31 0.62
N ASN A 323 26.07 19.54 0.37
CA ASN A 323 27.40 20.08 0.09
C ASN A 323 27.70 20.20 -1.40
N ASP A 324 26.75 19.88 -2.27
CA ASP A 324 26.96 19.83 -3.71
C ASP A 324 26.98 21.23 -4.28
N ARG A 325 27.90 21.45 -5.21
CA ARG A 325 28.02 22.71 -5.93
C ARG A 325 27.55 22.50 -7.34
N THR A 326 26.73 23.40 -7.86
CA THR A 326 26.42 23.43 -9.29
C THR A 326 27.69 23.71 -10.07
N ILE A 327 28.22 22.70 -10.75
CA ILE A 327 29.40 22.81 -11.63
C ILE A 327 29.00 23.49 -12.94
N LEU A 328 27.82 23.14 -13.47
CA LEU A 328 27.29 23.66 -14.72
C LEU A 328 25.78 23.82 -14.60
N LYS A 329 25.22 24.94 -15.05
CA LYS A 329 23.78 25.11 -15.25
C LYS A 329 23.56 25.83 -16.56
N ASN A 330 23.04 25.14 -17.56
CA ASN A 330 22.55 25.73 -18.80
C ASN A 330 21.06 25.36 -18.98
N LYS A 331 20.48 25.68 -20.13
CA LYS A 331 19.05 25.41 -20.41
C LYS A 331 18.70 23.92 -20.48
N ASP A 332 19.68 23.06 -20.75
CA ASP A 332 19.45 21.65 -21.06
C ASP A 332 19.96 20.72 -19.95
N VAL A 333 20.99 21.15 -19.20
CA VAL A 333 21.70 20.33 -18.22
C VAL A 333 22.12 21.15 -17.01
N THR A 334 21.80 20.64 -15.83
CA THR A 334 22.46 21.03 -14.57
C THR A 334 23.40 19.90 -14.14
N VAL A 335 24.71 20.17 -14.11
CA VAL A 335 25.73 19.26 -13.56
C VAL A 335 26.06 19.70 -12.15
N LEU A 336 25.91 18.78 -11.21
CA LEU A 336 26.28 18.96 -9.82
C LEU A 336 27.63 18.29 -9.56
N GLY A 337 28.51 19.02 -8.89
CA GLY A 337 29.69 18.49 -8.26
C GLY A 337 29.28 17.98 -6.90
N SER A 338 29.28 16.66 -6.74
CA SER A 338 28.98 16.07 -5.44
C SER A 338 30.04 16.49 -4.44
N GLY A 339 29.62 17.22 -3.41
CA GLY A 339 30.41 17.41 -2.22
C GLY A 339 30.60 16.05 -1.54
N LYS A 340 31.54 15.97 -0.59
CA LYS A 340 31.63 14.78 0.24
C LYS A 340 30.31 14.63 0.99
N LYS A 341 29.64 13.48 0.82
CA LYS A 341 28.44 13.11 1.57
C LYS A 341 28.72 13.32 3.06
N SER A 342 27.85 14.07 3.73
CA SER A 342 27.93 14.24 5.17
C SER A 342 27.18 13.10 5.87
N ASP A 343 27.68 12.69 7.03
CA ASP A 343 26.98 11.72 7.85
C ASP A 343 25.69 12.32 8.40
N ILE A 344 24.59 11.59 8.29
CA ILE A 344 23.31 11.98 8.87
C ILE A 344 23.42 11.89 10.40
N SER A 345 23.07 13.00 11.08
CA SER A 345 23.05 13.06 12.54
C SER A 345 22.11 11.99 13.13
N GLN A 346 22.37 11.56 14.37
CA GLN A 346 21.49 10.58 15.03
C GLN A 346 20.07 11.12 15.20
N GLU A 347 19.94 12.41 15.55
CA GLU A 347 18.64 13.08 15.66
C GLU A 347 17.87 13.04 14.33
N ASP A 348 18.51 13.32 13.20
CA ASP A 348 17.82 13.27 11.91
C ASP A 348 17.52 11.84 11.46
N LYS A 349 18.34 10.85 11.83
CA LYS A 349 18.00 9.43 11.61
C LYS A 349 16.74 9.03 12.36
N GLU A 350 16.59 9.45 13.62
CA GLU A 350 15.38 9.19 14.40
C GLU A 350 14.15 9.83 13.75
N LYS A 351 14.26 11.08 13.29
CA LYS A 351 13.17 11.77 12.59
C LYS A 351 12.82 11.14 11.24
N ILE A 352 13.83 10.77 10.45
CA ILE A 352 13.64 10.01 9.19
C ILE A 352 12.90 8.71 9.48
N CYS A 353 13.36 7.99 10.51
CA CYS A 353 12.77 6.72 10.85
C CYS A 353 11.31 6.86 11.30
N GLY A 354 11.00 7.82 12.18
CA GLY A 354 9.64 8.08 12.62
C GLY A 354 8.70 8.43 11.46
N ASP A 355 9.15 9.26 10.52
CA ASP A 355 8.37 9.62 9.33
C ASP A 355 8.10 8.41 8.43
N LEU A 356 9.12 7.58 8.14
CA LEU A 356 8.98 6.39 7.32
C LEU A 356 8.06 5.34 7.98
N GLN A 357 8.23 5.09 9.29
CA GLN A 357 7.37 4.17 10.04
C GLN A 357 5.91 4.63 10.01
N GLN A 358 5.67 5.92 10.20
CA GLN A 358 4.32 6.48 10.18
C GLN A 358 3.71 6.44 8.76
N ALA A 359 4.49 6.73 7.71
CA ALA A 359 4.03 6.62 6.33
C ALA A 359 3.61 5.17 5.99
N VAL A 360 4.43 4.20 6.37
CA VAL A 360 4.14 2.76 6.21
C VAL A 360 2.91 2.35 7.04
N PHE A 361 2.78 2.84 8.28
CA PHE A 361 1.59 2.59 9.08
C PHE A 361 0.31 3.07 8.38
N LEU A 362 0.36 4.26 7.76
CA LEU A 362 -0.77 4.87 7.04
C LEU A 362 -1.06 4.24 5.68
N GLY A 363 -0.19 3.36 5.20
CA GLY A 363 -0.41 2.56 3.99
C GLY A 363 0.54 2.84 2.83
N ASP A 364 1.58 3.64 3.01
CA ASP A 364 2.61 3.80 1.98
C ASP A 364 3.40 2.48 1.82
N ARG A 365 3.38 1.94 0.60
CA ARG A 365 4.04 0.69 0.21
C ARG A 365 5.03 0.91 -0.93
N ALA A 366 5.36 2.16 -1.27
CA ALA A 366 6.34 2.41 -2.32
C ALA A 366 7.67 1.73 -1.95
N LYS A 367 8.23 0.93 -2.87
CA LYS A 367 9.48 0.20 -2.64
C LYS A 367 10.60 1.07 -2.05
N MET A 368 10.74 2.30 -2.55
CA MET A 368 11.74 3.24 -2.04
C MET A 368 11.57 3.57 -0.55
N VAL A 369 10.33 3.65 -0.06
CA VAL A 369 10.00 3.92 1.35
C VAL A 369 10.37 2.72 2.21
N LEU A 370 10.06 1.50 1.75
CA LEU A 370 10.40 0.27 2.45
C LEU A 370 11.92 0.03 2.50
N ASP A 371 12.62 0.26 1.39
CA ASP A 371 14.09 0.17 1.33
C ASP A 371 14.74 1.19 2.27
N ALA A 372 14.25 2.44 2.28
CA ALA A 372 14.73 3.48 3.19
C ALA A 372 14.42 3.13 4.66
N LEU A 373 13.25 2.55 4.95
CA LEU A 373 12.91 2.09 6.28
C LEU A 373 13.93 1.04 6.76
N GLN A 374 14.25 0.06 5.92
CA GLN A 374 15.27 -0.94 6.23
C GLN A 374 16.66 -0.32 6.46
N GLU A 375 17.06 0.66 5.65
CA GLU A 375 18.38 1.30 5.74
C GLU A 375 18.52 2.19 6.98
N TYR A 376 17.49 2.99 7.30
CA TYR A 376 17.59 4.07 8.29
C TYR A 376 16.92 3.77 9.64
N CYS A 377 16.04 2.75 9.74
CA CYS A 377 15.37 2.39 11.01
C CYS A 377 15.93 1.16 11.71
N GLN A 378 16.72 0.33 11.05
CA GLN A 378 17.24 -0.87 11.70
C GLN A 378 18.35 -0.48 12.68
N LYS A 379 18.10 -0.72 13.98
CA LYS A 379 19.16 -0.70 14.99
C LYS A 379 20.13 -1.84 14.66
N LYS A 380 21.35 -1.48 14.21
CA LYS A 380 22.46 -2.42 14.12
C LYS A 380 22.91 -2.87 15.50
#